data_AF-A0A8S9KF98-F1
#
_entry.id   AF-A0A8S9KF98-F1
#
_cell.length_a   1.000
_cell.length_b   1.000
_cell.length_c   1.000
_cell.angle_alpha   90.00
_cell.angle_beta   90.00
_cell.angle_gamma   90.00
#
_symmetry.space_group_name_H-M   'P 1'
#
loop_
_entity.id
_entity.type
_entity.pdbx_description
1 polymer ?
#
loop_
_entity_poly.entity_id
_entity_poly.type
_entity_poly.pdbx_seq_one_letter_code
_entity_poly.pdbx_strand_id
1 'polypeptide(L)'
;MLTLIYVLSLSSYFILSKIQVAAMDWPYRYQKNYSVTQEESEKTGKVTSAGMYFLHFQVYRMDSTVNALAAAKDPESAFFKRLEGLQPCEVSELRAGTHIFAVYGDNFFKTASYTIEALCAKTYEETTEKLKEIEAQILRKRNDLRQFETEYRKALARFQEVTTRYTQEKQTVC
;
A
#
# COMPACT_ATOMS: atom_id res chain seq x y z
N MET A 1 -5.81 9.35 -21.59
CA MET A 1 -5.56 9.67 -20.16
C MET A 1 -4.06 9.48 -19.91
N LEU A 2 -3.34 10.49 -19.43
CA LEU A 2 -1.88 10.35 -19.22
C LEU A 2 -1.62 9.95 -17.76
N THR A 3 -0.95 8.83 -17.57
CA THR A 3 -0.50 8.34 -16.26
C THR A 3 0.98 8.72 -16.16
N LEU A 4 1.38 9.59 -15.23
CA LEU A 4 2.80 9.91 -15.08
C LEU A 4 3.44 8.91 -14.12
N ILE A 5 4.42 8.18 -14.66
CA ILE A 5 5.23 7.18 -13.97
C ILE A 5 6.62 7.79 -13.83
N TYR A 6 7.12 8.01 -12.62
CA TYR A 6 8.50 8.42 -12.42
C TYR A 6 9.30 7.21 -11.96
N VAL A 7 10.33 6.87 -12.73
CA VAL A 7 11.32 5.86 -12.36
C VAL A 7 12.63 6.59 -12.10
N LEU A 8 13.07 6.66 -10.84
CA LEU A 8 14.42 7.08 -10.53
C LEU A 8 15.32 5.86 -10.68
N SER A 9 16.25 5.90 -11.63
CA SER A 9 17.34 4.92 -11.76
C SER A 9 18.64 5.55 -11.26
N LEU A 10 19.11 5.15 -10.08
CA LEU A 10 20.35 5.66 -9.46
C LEU A 10 21.46 4.65 -9.70
N SER A 11 22.44 4.96 -10.55
CA SER A 11 23.62 4.11 -10.65
C SER A 11 24.52 4.33 -9.42
N SER A 12 24.57 3.33 -8.55
CA SER A 12 25.41 3.19 -7.35
C SER A 12 24.96 3.89 -6.06
N TYR A 13 25.05 3.10 -4.99
CA TYR A 13 24.97 3.40 -3.55
C TYR A 13 24.68 4.87 -3.20
N PHE A 14 23.45 5.08 -2.70
CA PHE A 14 23.00 6.21 -1.87
C PHE A 14 24.21 6.82 -1.09
N ILE A 15 24.44 8.15 -0.98
CA ILE A 15 23.52 9.20 -0.48
C ILE A 15 23.97 10.70 -0.71
N LEU A 16 23.01 11.66 -0.71
CA LEU A 16 22.91 13.14 -0.46
C LEU A 16 24.04 14.16 -0.77
N SER A 17 23.67 15.18 -1.56
CA SER A 17 23.97 16.60 -1.23
C SER A 17 23.06 17.65 -1.90
N LYS A 18 21.95 17.29 -2.55
CA LYS A 18 21.10 18.28 -3.21
C LYS A 18 19.62 17.98 -3.06
N ILE A 19 18.88 18.90 -2.43
CA ILE A 19 17.48 19.14 -2.77
C ILE A 19 17.52 19.69 -4.18
N GLN A 20 17.46 18.82 -5.18
CA GLN A 20 17.35 19.27 -6.55
C GLN A 20 15.88 19.43 -6.87
N VAL A 21 15.43 20.67 -6.75
CA VAL A 21 14.10 21.10 -7.15
C VAL A 21 13.99 20.96 -8.66
N ALA A 22 13.30 19.91 -9.10
CA ALA A 22 12.86 19.84 -10.48
C ALA A 22 11.61 20.71 -10.61
N ALA A 23 11.75 21.88 -11.22
CA ALA A 23 10.63 22.73 -11.62
C ALA A 23 9.97 22.10 -12.85
N MET A 24 8.75 21.60 -12.68
CA MET A 24 7.99 21.02 -13.78
C MET A 24 6.75 21.84 -14.08
N ASP A 25 6.66 22.38 -15.30
CA ASP A 25 5.49 23.12 -15.74
C ASP A 25 4.37 22.15 -16.12
N TRP A 26 3.40 22.06 -15.23
CA TRP A 26 2.21 21.25 -15.46
C TRP A 26 1.26 21.97 -16.42
N PRO A 27 0.88 21.36 -17.56
CA PRO A 27 0.03 22.03 -18.53
C PRO A 27 -1.31 22.46 -17.93
N TYR A 28 -1.72 23.69 -18.23
CA TYR A 28 -2.92 24.39 -17.73
C TYR A 28 -4.26 23.63 -17.87
N ARG A 29 -4.28 22.49 -18.55
CA ARG A 29 -5.48 21.71 -18.87
C ARG A 29 -5.78 20.59 -17.86
N TYR A 30 -5.01 20.46 -16.78
CA TYR A 30 -5.17 19.37 -15.82
C TYR A 30 -5.33 19.90 -14.38
N GLN A 31 -6.59 20.08 -13.97
CA GLN A 31 -6.97 20.12 -12.55
C GLN A 31 -7.70 18.80 -12.26
N LYS A 32 -7.01 17.85 -11.63
CA LYS A 32 -7.59 16.57 -11.20
C LYS A 32 -6.97 16.15 -9.87
N ASN A 33 -7.72 15.33 -9.14
CA ASN A 33 -7.23 14.66 -7.95
C ASN A 33 -6.34 13.49 -8.39
N TYR A 34 -5.14 13.38 -7.81
CA TYR A 34 -4.23 12.29 -8.07
C TYR A 34 -3.95 11.54 -6.77
N SER A 35 -4.04 10.21 -6.78
CA SER A 35 -3.42 9.42 -5.73
C SER A 35 -1.92 9.39 -5.95
N VAL A 36 -1.17 9.64 -4.89
CA VAL A 36 0.30 9.60 -4.93
C VAL A 36 0.76 8.27 -4.33
N THR A 37 1.51 7.51 -5.10
CA THR A 37 2.19 6.31 -4.60
C THR A 37 3.68 6.54 -4.65
N GLN A 38 4.35 6.34 -3.50
CA GLN A 38 5.81 6.38 -3.39
C GLN A 38 6.31 4.96 -3.15
N GLU A 39 7.25 4.52 -3.98
CA GLU A 39 8.01 3.30 -3.82
C GLU A 39 9.31 3.62 -3.10
N GLU A 40 9.58 2.84 -2.05
CA GLU A 40 10.85 2.92 -1.34
C GLU A 40 12.02 2.51 -2.24
N SER A 41 13.20 2.83 -1.77
CA SER A 41 14.42 2.56 -2.51
C SER A 41 14.71 1.06 -2.57
N GLU A 42 14.81 0.51 -3.78
CA GLU A 42 15.22 -0.87 -4.01
C GLU A 42 16.58 -0.94 -4.72
N LYS A 43 17.45 -1.85 -4.27
CA LYS A 43 18.77 -2.05 -4.87
C LYS A 43 18.76 -3.25 -5.83
N THR A 44 18.90 -2.97 -7.12
CA THR A 44 19.06 -3.99 -8.16
C THR A 44 20.50 -3.99 -8.67
N GLY A 45 21.30 -4.92 -8.15
CA GLY A 45 22.72 -5.05 -8.52
C GLY A 45 23.56 -3.86 -8.07
N LYS A 46 24.06 -3.08 -9.04
CA LYS A 46 24.83 -1.85 -8.78
C LYS A 46 23.98 -0.59 -8.80
N VAL A 47 22.71 -0.69 -9.17
CA VAL A 47 21.79 0.44 -9.31
C VAL A 47 20.81 0.38 -8.15
N THR A 48 20.43 1.53 -7.64
CA THR A 48 19.35 1.68 -6.68
C THR A 48 18.26 2.51 -7.32
N SER A 49 16.99 2.14 -7.20
CA SER A 49 15.88 2.86 -7.81
C SER A 49 14.83 3.20 -6.78
N ALA A 50 14.10 4.28 -7.01
CA ALA A 50 12.93 4.67 -6.22
C ALA A 50 11.88 5.25 -7.18
N GLY A 51 10.61 5.15 -6.80
CA GLY A 51 9.50 5.51 -7.68
C GLY A 51 8.55 6.50 -7.02
N MET A 52 8.00 7.40 -7.82
CA MET A 52 6.85 8.20 -7.41
C MET A 52 5.83 8.23 -8.56
N TYR A 53 4.57 7.98 -8.25
CA TYR A 53 3.54 7.75 -9.26
C TYR A 53 2.33 8.63 -8.95
N PHE A 54 1.82 9.31 -9.99
CA PHE A 54 0.62 10.14 -9.89
C PHE A 54 -0.48 9.54 -10.74
N LEU A 55 -1.47 8.96 -10.08
CA LEU A 55 -2.54 8.21 -10.72
C LEU A 55 -3.85 8.99 -10.57
N HIS A 56 -4.63 9.13 -11.62
CA HIS A 56 -5.88 9.91 -11.62
C HIS A 56 -7.09 9.12 -11.07
N PHE A 57 -6.83 8.09 -10.25
CA PHE A 57 -7.83 7.23 -9.62
C PHE A 57 -7.31 6.82 -8.25
N GLN A 58 -8.20 6.49 -7.32
CA GLN A 58 -7.81 6.01 -6.00
C GLN A 58 -7.06 4.69 -6.15
N VAL A 59 -5.89 4.58 -5.52
CA VAL A 59 -5.16 3.33 -5.37
C VAL A 59 -5.06 2.98 -3.89
N TYR A 60 -4.95 1.70 -3.59
CA TYR A 60 -4.78 1.20 -2.23
C TYR A 60 -3.39 0.59 -2.02
N ARG A 61 -2.78 0.91 -0.88
CA ARG A 61 -1.58 0.24 -0.38
C ARG A 61 -2.01 -0.93 0.49
N MET A 62 -1.43 -2.09 0.21
CA MET A 62 -1.47 -3.22 1.14
C MET A 62 -0.29 -3.06 2.09
N ASP A 63 -0.52 -2.57 3.30
CA ASP A 63 0.50 -2.68 4.34
C ASP A 63 0.47 -4.12 4.87
N SER A 64 1.48 -4.90 4.51
CA SER A 64 1.54 -6.33 4.85
C SER A 64 1.87 -6.58 6.31
N THR A 65 2.10 -5.53 7.11
CA THR A 65 2.36 -5.63 8.54
C THR A 65 1.09 -6.01 9.29
N VAL A 66 0.64 -7.26 9.13
CA VAL A 66 -0.22 -7.91 10.11
C VAL A 66 0.60 -7.94 11.39
N ASN A 67 0.16 -7.18 12.40
CA ASN A 67 0.90 -6.95 13.63
C ASN A 67 1.28 -8.31 14.26
N ALA A 68 2.53 -8.75 14.09
CA ALA A 68 2.97 -10.11 14.42
C ALA A 68 2.73 -10.45 15.90
N LEU A 69 2.79 -9.43 16.77
CA LEU A 69 2.48 -9.53 18.20
C LEU A 69 0.99 -9.81 18.48
N ALA A 70 0.08 -9.28 17.65
CA ALA A 70 -1.35 -9.56 17.76
C ALA A 70 -1.67 -10.98 17.25
N ALA A 71 -0.96 -11.43 16.20
CA ALA A 71 -1.09 -12.79 15.66
C ALA A 71 -0.64 -13.88 16.63
N ALA A 72 0.34 -13.60 17.48
CA ALA A 72 0.78 -14.53 18.52
C ALA A 72 -0.24 -14.74 19.65
N LYS A 73 -1.14 -13.77 19.90
CA LYS A 73 -2.17 -13.86 20.95
C LYS A 73 -3.48 -14.47 20.46
N ASP A 74 -3.84 -14.22 19.20
CA ASP A 74 -5.06 -14.72 18.58
C ASP A 74 -4.77 -15.04 17.09
N PRO A 75 -4.26 -16.25 16.79
CA PRO A 75 -3.88 -16.63 15.43
C PRO A 75 -5.07 -16.66 14.47
N GLU A 76 -6.29 -16.87 14.97
CA GLU A 76 -7.51 -16.87 14.16
C GLU A 76 -7.91 -15.44 13.76
N SER A 77 -7.81 -14.47 14.69
CA SER A 77 -8.00 -13.04 14.39
C SER A 77 -6.97 -12.51 13.41
N ALA A 78 -5.73 -12.98 13.44
CA ALA A 78 -4.74 -12.61 12.42
C ALA A 78 -5.12 -13.07 11.01
N PHE A 79 -5.78 -14.22 10.88
CA PHE A 79 -6.30 -14.69 9.61
C PHE A 79 -7.42 -13.78 9.08
N PHE A 80 -8.41 -13.45 9.92
CA PHE A 80 -9.54 -12.59 9.51
C PHE A 80 -9.11 -11.16 9.20
N LYS A 81 -8.07 -10.66 9.86
CA LYS A 81 -7.59 -9.29 9.70
C LYS A 81 -6.55 -9.11 8.60
N ARG A 82 -6.22 -10.16 7.85
CA ARG A 82 -5.18 -10.14 6.83
C ARG A 82 -5.41 -9.12 5.70
N LEU A 83 -6.66 -8.74 5.45
CA LEU A 83 -7.04 -7.72 4.45
C LEU A 83 -7.34 -6.34 5.07
N GLU A 84 -7.17 -6.16 6.39
CA GLU A 84 -7.42 -4.86 7.05
C GLU A 84 -6.31 -3.83 6.81
N GLY A 85 -5.11 -4.30 6.44
CA GLY A 85 -3.99 -3.42 6.07
C GLY A 85 -4.15 -2.70 4.73
N LEU A 86 -5.24 -2.96 3.99
CA LEU A 86 -5.55 -2.25 2.76
C LEU A 86 -5.98 -0.81 3.09
N GLN A 87 -5.09 0.15 2.90
CA GLN A 87 -5.35 1.57 3.11
C GLN A 87 -5.35 2.36 1.79
N PRO A 88 -6.26 3.32 1.60
CA PRO A 88 -6.22 4.19 0.43
C PRO A 88 -4.95 5.04 0.47
N CYS A 89 -4.26 5.16 -0.66
CA CYS A 89 -3.19 6.13 -0.85
C CYS A 89 -3.71 7.56 -0.63
N GLU A 90 -2.82 8.43 -0.16
CA GLU A 90 -3.10 9.86 -0.07
C GLU A 90 -3.44 10.43 -1.46
N VAL A 91 -4.49 11.23 -1.50
CA VAL A 91 -4.95 11.91 -2.70
C VAL A 91 -4.56 13.38 -2.60
N SER A 92 -3.69 13.81 -3.50
CA SER A 92 -3.24 15.19 -3.63
C SER A 92 -3.79 15.83 -4.89
N GLU A 93 -4.18 17.10 -4.78
CA GLU A 93 -4.54 17.92 -5.93
C GLU A 93 -3.28 18.49 -6.59
N LEU A 94 -3.01 18.10 -7.84
CA LEU A 94 -2.00 18.76 -8.65
C LEU A 94 -2.66 19.86 -9.47
N ARG A 95 -2.35 21.11 -9.14
CA ARG A 95 -2.75 22.30 -9.90
C ARG A 95 -1.81 22.54 -11.06
N ALA A 96 -2.29 23.23 -12.09
CA ALA A 96 -1.40 23.76 -13.12
C ALA A 96 -0.35 24.70 -12.52
N GLY A 97 0.87 24.66 -13.04
CA GLY A 97 1.99 25.47 -12.56
C GLY A 97 3.22 24.64 -12.23
N THR A 98 4.21 25.32 -11.66
CA THR A 98 5.51 24.73 -11.31
C THR A 98 5.43 23.98 -9.99
N HIS A 99 5.69 22.67 -10.03
CA HIS A 99 5.83 21.84 -8.83
C HIS A 99 7.29 21.64 -8.48
N ILE A 100 7.56 21.44 -7.18
CA ILE A 100 8.89 21.19 -6.65
C ILE A 100 8.93 19.77 -6.10
N PHE A 101 9.80 18.95 -6.68
CA PHE A 101 10.10 17.62 -6.16
C PHE A 101 11.50 17.60 -5.56
N ALA A 102 11.65 16.89 -4.44
CA ALA A 102 12.90 16.76 -3.72
C ALA A 102 13.18 15.28 -3.40
N VAL A 103 14.41 14.85 -3.62
CA VAL A 103 14.88 13.50 -3.27
C VAL A 103 15.75 13.61 -2.02
N TYR A 104 15.41 12.84 -0.99
CA TYR A 104 16.13 12.81 0.29
C TYR A 104 16.79 11.43 0.48
N GLY A 105 17.91 11.38 1.22
CA GLY A 105 18.60 10.14 1.58
C GLY A 105 19.25 10.24 2.96
N ASP A 106 19.82 9.14 3.44
CA ASP A 106 20.34 8.88 4.78
C ASP A 106 21.86 9.12 5.11
N ASN A 107 22.83 9.25 4.17
CA ASN A 107 24.27 9.56 4.37
C ASN A 107 24.63 10.97 3.87
N PHE A 108 25.09 11.81 4.77
CA PHE A 108 25.46 13.20 4.45
C PHE A 108 26.90 13.37 3.94
N PHE A 109 27.68 12.28 3.82
CA PHE A 109 29.14 12.32 3.75
C PHE A 109 29.78 12.00 2.38
N LYS A 110 29.00 11.57 1.37
CA LYS A 110 29.54 11.20 0.05
C LYS A 110 28.70 11.85 -1.05
N THR A 111 29.30 12.16 -2.19
CA THR A 111 28.54 12.67 -3.36
C THR A 111 28.11 11.48 -4.22
N ALA A 112 26.82 11.41 -4.57
CA ALA A 112 26.25 10.38 -5.43
C ALA A 112 25.76 10.98 -6.76
N SER A 113 25.97 10.25 -7.85
CA SER A 113 25.41 10.60 -9.16
C SER A 113 24.00 10.02 -9.29
N TYR A 114 23.04 10.85 -9.68
CA TYR A 114 21.65 10.44 -9.85
C TYR A 114 21.04 11.05 -11.10
N THR A 115 20.03 10.37 -11.64
CA THR A 115 19.22 10.86 -12.75
C THR A 115 17.76 10.89 -12.30
N ILE A 116 17.11 12.03 -12.50
CA ILE A 116 15.66 12.16 -12.30
C ILE A 116 15.01 12.12 -13.68
N GLU A 117 14.19 11.10 -13.91
CA GLU A 117 13.43 10.97 -15.14
C GLU A 117 11.93 11.11 -14.85
N ALA A 118 11.28 11.92 -15.68
CA ALA A 118 9.85 12.12 -15.63
C ALA A 118 9.22 11.53 -16.88
N LEU A 119 8.47 10.44 -16.73
CA LEU A 119 7.87 9.74 -17.85
C LEU A 119 6.36 9.94 -17.83
N CYS A 120 5.85 10.43 -18.95
CA CYS A 120 4.42 10.49 -19.19
C CYS A 120 3.99 9.21 -19.89
N ALA A 121 3.49 8.24 -19.13
CA ALA A 121 2.99 7.00 -19.70
C ALA A 121 1.70 7.28 -20.48
N LYS A 122 1.63 6.72 -21.69
CA LYS A 122 0.40 6.68 -22.48
C LYS A 122 -0.67 5.93 -21.71
N THR A 123 -1.92 6.24 -22.01
CA THR A 123 -3.06 5.63 -21.36
C THR A 123 -3.02 4.11 -21.43
N TYR A 124 -2.96 3.45 -20.29
CA TYR A 124 -3.25 2.02 -20.16
C TYR A 124 -4.66 1.88 -19.56
N GLU A 125 -5.71 2.21 -20.34
CA GLU A 125 -7.11 2.17 -19.89
C GLU A 125 -7.46 0.77 -19.40
N GLU A 126 -7.11 -0.25 -20.18
CA GLU A 126 -7.39 -1.65 -19.86
C GLU A 126 -6.72 -2.10 -18.54
N THR A 127 -5.44 -1.77 -18.34
CA THR A 127 -4.73 -2.11 -17.09
C THR A 127 -5.31 -1.35 -15.90
N THR A 128 -5.72 -0.10 -16.10
CA THR A 128 -6.35 0.72 -15.06
C THR A 128 -7.70 0.16 -14.62
N GLU A 129 -8.51 -0.30 -15.57
CA GLU A 129 -9.79 -0.93 -15.28
C GLU A 129 -9.61 -2.26 -14.54
N LYS A 130 -8.67 -3.09 -14.98
CA LYS A 130 -8.30 -4.33 -14.27
C LYS A 130 -7.83 -4.06 -12.84
N LEU A 131 -7.01 -3.04 -12.62
CA LEU A 131 -6.57 -2.64 -11.28
C LEU A 131 -7.77 -2.27 -10.39
N LYS A 132 -8.66 -1.41 -10.88
CA LYS A 132 -9.88 -1.01 -10.15
C LYS A 132 -10.78 -2.20 -9.82
N GLU A 133 -10.91 -3.14 -10.75
CA GLU A 133 -11.70 -4.35 -10.54
C GLU A 133 -11.09 -5.22 -9.43
N ILE A 134 -9.78 -5.48 -9.50
CA ILE A 134 -9.06 -6.26 -8.48
C ILE A 134 -9.18 -5.60 -7.11
N GLU A 135 -8.98 -4.29 -7.02
CA GLU A 135 -9.13 -3.53 -5.77
C GLU A 135 -10.55 -3.66 -5.21
N ALA A 136 -11.58 -3.54 -6.06
CA ALA A 136 -12.97 -3.73 -5.65
C ALA A 136 -13.24 -5.16 -5.15
N GLN A 137 -12.64 -6.17 -5.78
CA GLN A 137 -12.75 -7.56 -5.32
C GLN A 137 -12.06 -7.77 -3.95
N ILE A 138 -10.89 -7.18 -3.72
CA ILE A 138 -10.19 -7.25 -2.42
C ILE A 138 -11.03 -6.59 -1.33
N LEU A 139 -11.61 -5.41 -1.61
CA LEU A 139 -12.48 -4.70 -0.66
C LEU A 139 -13.73 -5.51 -0.29
N ARG A 140 -14.34 -6.20 -1.27
CA ARG A 140 -15.46 -7.11 -1.03
C ARG A 140 -15.05 -8.26 -0.11
N LYS A 141 -13.96 -8.97 -0.45
CA LYS A 141 -13.43 -10.08 0.37
C LYS A 141 -13.08 -9.64 1.79
N ARG A 142 -12.56 -8.42 1.98
CA ARG A 142 -12.31 -7.87 3.32
C ARG A 142 -13.60 -7.76 4.14
N ASN A 143 -14.70 -7.33 3.53
CA ASN A 143 -15.99 -7.25 4.20
C ASN A 143 -16.55 -8.64 4.49
N ASP A 144 -16.43 -9.57 3.54
CA ASP A 144 -16.86 -10.96 3.72
C ASP A 144 -16.12 -11.64 4.89
N LEU A 145 -14.80 -11.43 5.00
CA LEU A 145 -14.00 -11.95 6.12
C LEU A 145 -14.45 -11.38 7.46
N ARG A 146 -14.77 -10.08 7.54
CA ARG A 146 -15.27 -9.44 8.77
C ARG A 146 -16.61 -10.02 9.21
N GLN A 147 -17.51 -10.25 8.25
CA GLN A 147 -18.80 -10.87 8.54
C GLN A 147 -18.60 -12.32 9.02
N PHE A 148 -17.76 -13.07 8.31
CA PHE A 148 -17.48 -14.46 8.65
C PHE A 148 -16.80 -14.60 10.02
N GLU A 149 -15.88 -13.70 10.40
CA GLU A 149 -15.28 -13.66 11.75
C GLU A 149 -16.37 -13.58 12.83
N THR A 150 -17.39 -12.74 12.59
CA THR A 150 -18.49 -12.55 13.54
C THR A 150 -19.30 -13.84 13.71
N GLU A 151 -19.61 -14.52 12.61
CA GLU A 151 -20.35 -15.79 12.62
C GLU A 151 -19.52 -16.91 13.25
N TYR A 152 -18.23 -16.99 12.92
CA TYR A 152 -17.28 -17.93 13.48
C TYR A 152 -17.18 -17.80 15.01
N ARG A 153 -16.98 -16.58 15.54
CA ARG A 153 -16.90 -16.33 16.99
C ARG A 153 -18.19 -16.74 17.72
N LYS A 154 -19.36 -16.52 17.10
CA LYS A 154 -20.65 -16.98 17.66
C LYS A 154 -20.74 -18.50 17.72
N ALA A 155 -20.32 -19.20 16.66
CA ALA A 155 -20.31 -20.65 16.63
C ALA A 155 -19.33 -21.24 17.66
N LEU A 156 -18.15 -20.66 17.77
CA LEU A 156 -17.12 -21.07 18.74
C LEU A 156 -17.61 -20.95 20.18
N ALA A 157 -18.27 -19.84 20.53
CA ALA A 157 -18.84 -19.65 21.87
C ALA A 157 -19.88 -20.73 22.22
N ARG A 158 -20.78 -21.06 21.28
CA ARG A 158 -21.77 -22.13 21.47
C ARG A 158 -21.12 -23.50 21.62
N PHE A 159 -20.09 -23.79 20.84
CA PHE A 159 -19.35 -25.04 20.94
C PHE A 159 -18.66 -25.19 22.31
N GLN A 160 -18.04 -24.12 22.80
CA GLN A 160 -17.39 -24.09 24.12
C GLN A 160 -18.42 -24.31 25.24
N GLU A 161 -19.56 -23.62 25.20
CA GLU A 161 -20.65 -23.80 26.17
C GLU A 161 -21.12 -25.26 26.26
N VAL A 162 -21.39 -25.88 25.11
CA VAL A 162 -21.83 -27.28 25.06
C VAL A 162 -20.74 -28.23 25.56
N THR A 163 -19.47 -27.98 25.22
CA THR A 163 -18.33 -28.80 25.66
C THR A 163 -18.11 -28.71 27.17
N THR A 164 -18.22 -27.50 27.75
CA THR A 164 -18.12 -27.30 29.19
C THR A 164 -19.26 -28.00 29.92
N ARG A 165 -20.50 -27.84 29.45
CA ARG A 165 -21.66 -28.54 30.04
C ARG A 165 -21.50 -30.05 30.00
N TYR A 166 -21.11 -30.61 28.85
CA TYR A 166 -20.85 -32.04 28.69
C TYR A 166 -19.78 -32.54 29.67
N THR A 167 -18.70 -31.76 29.86
CA THR A 167 -17.61 -32.13 30.78
C THR A 167 -18.08 -32.13 32.24
N GLN A 168 -18.90 -31.15 32.64
CA GLN A 168 -19.49 -31.08 33.98
C GLN A 168 -20.47 -32.22 34.24
N GLU A 169 -21.38 -32.49 33.28
CA GLU A 169 -22.33 -33.60 33.35
C GLU A 169 -21.58 -34.94 33.48
N LYS A 170 -20.53 -35.16 32.69
CA LYS A 170 -19.70 -36.37 32.77
C LYS A 170 -19.03 -36.54 34.14
N GLN A 171 -18.54 -35.46 34.76
CA GLN A 171 -17.93 -35.51 36.10
C GLN A 171 -18.94 -35.73 37.22
N THR A 172 -20.21 -35.41 37.01
CA THR A 172 -21.26 -35.58 38.04
C THR A 172 -21.82 -37.01 38.04
N VAL A 173 -21.66 -37.74 36.94
CA VAL A 173 -22.16 -39.11 36.74
C VAL A 173 -21.09 -40.18 37.06
N CYS A 174 -19.81 -39.80 37.14
CA CYS A 174 -18.69 -40.65 37.58
C CYS A 174 -18.35 -40.39 39.05
#